data_AF-C7HAE5-F1
#
_entry.id   AF-C7HAE5-F1
#
_cell.length_a   1.000
_cell.length_b   1.000
_cell.length_c   1.000
_cell.angle_alpha   90.00
_cell.angle_beta   90.00
_cell.angle_gamma   90.00
#
_symmetry.space_group_name_H-M   'P 1'
#
loop_
_entity.id
_entity.type
_entity.pdbx_description
1 polymer ?
#
loop_
_entity_poly.entity_id
_entity_poly.type
_entity_poly.pdbx_seq_one_letter_code
_entity_poly.pdbx_strand_id
1 'polypeptide(L)'
;MINLKIDPEFQSQIPPLTDDEFKQLEENILKAGKLLSPLIVWNNTLVDGHNRYAILQKHPEIYFSTMPLRFANREEALAWICKNQLGRRNLTPEQKKFLIGKQYSVEHRKPGGNGNNQHTAAAKKTAPEELCQIDTIPPTAAEASVRKQIAERNNVSESYVARSEKFMRGVEIMEQMVPGMQEKILSGQFKVRDADMHRLARADFPNRKQIVHEILHPEDRPAPQSSYSHYSGINYSALEVAVRRIQQDFDFLMRYLPKLPDDSYAKTETLKILKQHKAYMAQFEEMLNEKEIA
;
A
#
# COMPACT_ATOMS: atom_id res chain seq x y z
N MET A 1 -16.67 7.71 38.90
CA MET A 1 -15.98 8.15 37.68
C MET A 1 -16.45 7.29 36.52
N ILE A 2 -16.76 7.87 35.37
CA ILE A 2 -17.24 7.11 34.22
C ILE A 2 -16.06 6.33 33.64
N ASN A 3 -16.15 5.00 33.63
CA ASN A 3 -15.17 4.14 32.98
C ASN A 3 -15.60 3.88 31.53
N LEU A 4 -14.87 4.47 30.59
CA LEU A 4 -15.15 4.35 29.16
C LEU A 4 -14.37 3.18 28.58
N LYS A 5 -15.03 2.42 27.70
CA LYS A 5 -14.39 1.30 27.00
C LYS A 5 -13.49 1.86 25.89
N ILE A 6 -12.26 1.39 25.82
CA ILE A 6 -11.34 1.71 24.72
C ILE A 6 -11.45 0.61 23.68
N ASP A 7 -11.75 1.03 22.46
CA ASP A 7 -11.74 0.17 21.31
C ASP A 7 -10.41 0.32 20.56
N PRO A 8 -9.59 -0.74 20.44
CA PRO A 8 -8.29 -0.64 19.79
C PRO A 8 -8.37 -0.19 18.33
N GLU A 9 -9.42 -0.55 17.59
CA GLU A 9 -9.55 -0.13 16.20
C GLU A 9 -9.85 1.36 16.11
N PHE A 10 -10.73 1.88 16.97
CA PHE A 10 -11.04 3.31 17.02
C PHE A 10 -9.82 4.13 17.43
N GLN A 11 -9.12 3.69 18.47
CA GLN A 11 -7.88 4.31 18.93
C GLN A 11 -6.84 4.34 17.80
N SER A 12 -6.68 3.23 17.08
CA SER A 12 -5.71 3.13 15.98
C SER A 12 -6.02 4.08 14.81
N GLN A 13 -7.25 4.56 14.64
CA GLN A 13 -7.56 5.55 13.59
C GLN A 13 -7.01 6.95 13.88
N ILE A 14 -6.64 7.22 15.13
CA ILE A 14 -6.07 8.49 15.57
C ILE A 14 -4.54 8.37 15.54
N PRO A 15 -3.82 9.18 14.73
CA PRO A 15 -2.37 9.23 14.79
C PRO A 15 -1.91 9.54 16.22
N PRO A 16 -0.88 8.83 16.73
CA PRO A 16 -0.32 9.14 18.03
C PRO A 16 0.24 10.57 18.03
N LEU A 17 0.13 11.24 19.17
CA LEU A 17 0.81 12.51 19.40
C LEU A 17 2.27 12.24 19.73
N THR A 18 3.14 13.20 19.44
CA THR A 18 4.49 13.17 19.97
C THR A 18 4.48 13.35 21.49
N ASP A 19 5.56 12.94 22.15
CA ASP A 19 5.72 13.14 23.60
C ASP A 19 5.53 14.61 24.01
N ASP A 20 6.06 15.54 23.22
CA ASP A 20 5.93 16.97 23.48
C ASP A 20 4.50 17.48 23.24
N GLU A 21 3.83 17.03 22.18
CA GLU A 21 2.42 17.33 21.93
C GLU A 21 1.52 16.80 23.05
N PHE A 22 1.82 15.59 23.55
CA PHE A 22 1.09 14.98 24.64
C PHE A 22 1.29 15.74 25.95
N LYS A 23 2.54 16.08 26.31
CA LYS A 23 2.85 16.92 27.49
C LYS A 23 2.17 18.28 27.40
N GLN A 24 2.23 18.92 26.23
CA GLN A 24 1.60 20.21 26.05
C GLN A 24 0.07 20.13 26.23
N LEU A 25 -0.56 19.05 25.76
CA LEU A 25 -1.97 18.78 25.97
C LEU A 25 -2.29 18.57 27.47
N GLU A 26 -1.45 17.82 28.18
CA GLU A 26 -1.58 17.57 29.62
C GLU A 26 -1.49 18.87 30.43
N GLU A 27 -0.48 19.69 30.18
CA GLU A 27 -0.34 21.03 30.80
C GLU A 27 -1.55 21.93 30.53
N ASN A 28 -2.06 21.93 29.31
CA ASN A 28 -3.24 22.73 28.93
C ASN A 28 -4.49 22.28 29.71
N ILE A 29 -4.69 20.97 29.89
CA ILE A 29 -5.81 20.42 30.66
C ILE A 29 -5.66 20.76 32.14
N LEU A 30 -4.46 20.60 32.70
CA LEU A 30 -4.17 20.90 34.11
C LEU A 30 -4.37 22.38 34.43
N LYS A 31 -3.85 23.27 33.56
CA LYS A 31 -4.00 24.72 33.71
C LYS A 31 -5.46 25.16 33.66
N ALA A 32 -6.28 24.52 32.83
CA ALA A 32 -7.70 24.81 32.76
C ALA A 32 -8.50 24.24 33.95
N GLY A 33 -7.99 23.19 34.61
CA GLY A 33 -8.65 22.48 35.70
C GLY A 33 -9.94 21.73 35.30
N LYS A 34 -10.24 21.69 33.99
CA LYS A 34 -11.42 21.03 33.42
C LYS A 34 -11.19 20.69 31.96
N LEU A 35 -11.91 19.67 31.47
CA LEU A 35 -11.94 19.39 30.04
C LEU A 35 -12.90 20.35 29.32
N LEU A 36 -12.38 21.18 28.41
CA LEU A 36 -13.19 22.16 27.67
C LEU A 36 -14.10 21.51 26.62
N SER A 37 -13.58 20.53 25.88
CA SER A 37 -14.30 19.80 24.86
C SER A 37 -14.67 18.40 25.37
N PRO A 38 -15.93 17.96 25.26
CA PRO A 38 -16.34 16.66 25.77
C PRO A 38 -15.60 15.51 25.06
N LEU A 39 -15.58 14.35 25.71
CA LEU A 39 -15.18 13.08 25.08
C LEU A 39 -16.33 12.53 24.26
N ILE A 40 -16.07 12.09 23.04
CA ILE A 40 -17.11 11.56 22.15
C ILE A 40 -17.27 10.07 22.42
N VAL A 41 -18.51 9.63 22.65
CA VAL A 41 -18.78 8.23 23.02
C VAL A 41 -19.90 7.61 22.19
N TRP A 42 -19.84 6.30 22.01
CA TRP A 42 -20.91 5.49 21.41
C TRP A 42 -21.11 4.23 22.26
N ASN A 43 -22.29 4.07 22.88
CA ASN A 43 -22.60 2.93 23.75
C ASN A 43 -21.53 2.65 24.83
N ASN A 44 -21.04 3.71 25.49
CA ASN A 44 -19.94 3.68 26.48
C ASN A 44 -18.54 3.36 25.91
N THR A 45 -18.39 3.26 24.59
CA THR A 45 -17.09 3.15 23.91
C THR A 45 -16.59 4.53 23.52
N LEU A 46 -15.31 4.82 23.78
CA LEU A 46 -14.66 6.07 23.41
C LEU A 46 -14.43 6.12 21.89
N VAL A 47 -14.96 7.16 21.23
CA VAL A 47 -14.86 7.37 19.78
C VAL A 47 -13.79 8.42 19.46
N ASP A 48 -13.79 9.55 20.16
CA ASP A 48 -12.76 10.57 20.04
C ASP A 48 -12.40 11.18 21.41
N GLY A 49 -11.14 11.59 21.53
CA GLY A 49 -10.56 12.09 22.77
C GLY A 49 -9.69 11.07 23.50
N HIS A 50 -9.19 10.03 22.82
CA HIS A 50 -8.30 9.01 23.39
C HIS A 50 -7.12 9.60 24.18
N ASN A 51 -6.38 10.56 23.62
CA ASN A 51 -5.26 11.20 24.31
C ASN A 51 -5.71 12.00 25.55
N ARG A 52 -6.84 12.73 25.43
CA ARG A 52 -7.44 13.47 26.55
C ARG A 52 -7.88 12.51 27.66
N TYR A 53 -8.49 11.39 27.31
CA TYR A 53 -8.92 10.38 28.26
C TYR A 53 -7.74 9.72 28.97
N ALA A 54 -6.65 9.40 28.24
CA ALA A 54 -5.43 8.87 28.83
C ALA A 54 -4.82 9.81 29.89
N ILE A 55 -4.86 11.13 29.65
CA ILE A 55 -4.45 12.14 30.63
C ILE A 55 -5.40 12.14 31.84
N LEU A 56 -6.72 12.13 31.61
CA LEU A 56 -7.73 12.12 32.67
C LEU A 56 -7.64 10.88 33.58
N GLN A 57 -7.16 9.74 33.07
CA GLN A 57 -6.92 8.56 33.90
C GLN A 57 -5.80 8.79 34.95
N LYS A 58 -4.84 9.68 34.67
CA LYS A 58 -3.79 10.08 35.62
C LYS A 58 -4.24 11.18 36.58
N HIS A 59 -5.29 11.91 36.20
CA HIS A 59 -5.81 13.07 36.91
C HIS A 59 -7.29 12.89 37.29
N PRO A 60 -7.58 11.98 38.23
CA PRO A 60 -8.94 11.65 38.66
C PRO A 60 -9.71 12.85 39.26
N GLU A 61 -9.01 13.89 39.69
CA GLU A 61 -9.58 15.14 40.19
C GLU A 61 -10.23 16.01 39.10
N ILE A 62 -9.89 15.77 37.82
CA ILE A 62 -10.39 16.58 36.71
C ILE A 62 -11.71 16.02 36.19
N TYR A 63 -12.76 16.82 36.34
CA TYR A 63 -14.07 16.48 35.80
C TYR A 63 -14.10 16.66 34.27
N PHE A 64 -14.80 15.73 33.62
CA PHE A 64 -15.05 15.75 32.19
C PHE A 64 -16.51 15.41 31.89
N SER A 65 -16.97 15.86 30.73
CA SER A 65 -18.27 15.49 30.18
C SER A 65 -18.08 14.59 28.95
N THR A 66 -19.10 13.78 28.68
CA THR A 66 -19.17 12.96 27.48
C THR A 66 -20.28 13.45 26.57
N MET A 67 -20.06 13.41 25.27
CA MET A 67 -21.08 13.68 24.25
C MET A 67 -21.38 12.38 23.49
N PRO A 68 -22.55 11.75 23.72
CA PRO A 68 -22.92 10.55 23.00
C PRO A 68 -23.29 10.88 21.55
N LEU A 69 -22.74 10.12 20.60
CA LEU A 69 -23.17 10.12 19.21
C LEU A 69 -23.79 8.76 18.87
N ARG A 70 -24.74 8.77 17.92
CA ARG A 70 -25.37 7.56 17.40
C ARG A 70 -24.72 7.21 16.07
N PHE A 71 -24.29 5.97 15.96
CA PHE A 71 -23.83 5.35 14.73
C PHE A 71 -24.68 4.10 14.49
N ALA A 72 -25.02 3.84 13.24
CA ALA A 72 -25.76 2.66 12.79
C ALA A 72 -24.92 1.39 12.99
N ASN A 73 -23.62 1.48 12.75
CA ASN A 73 -22.68 0.38 12.88
C ASN A 73 -21.26 0.89 13.19
N ARG A 74 -20.33 -0.05 13.31
CA ARG A 74 -18.93 0.20 13.64
C ARG A 74 -18.19 0.93 12.51
N GLU A 75 -18.52 0.60 11.27
CA GLU A 75 -17.92 1.16 10.07
C GLU A 75 -18.22 2.67 9.96
N GLU A 76 -19.44 3.08 10.28
CA GLU A 76 -19.83 4.49 10.34
C GLU A 76 -19.06 5.24 11.42
N ALA A 77 -18.85 4.63 12.60
CA ALA A 77 -18.04 5.22 13.66
C ALA A 77 -16.57 5.41 13.22
N LEU A 78 -15.97 4.41 12.56
CA LEU A 78 -14.61 4.50 12.02
C LEU A 78 -14.48 5.61 10.97
N ALA A 79 -15.40 5.67 10.00
CA ALA A 79 -15.41 6.72 8.98
C ALA A 79 -15.57 8.11 9.61
N TRP A 80 -16.42 8.23 10.65
CA TRP A 80 -16.58 9.46 11.41
C TRP A 80 -15.29 9.88 12.12
N ILE A 81 -14.56 8.95 12.74
CA ILE A 81 -13.29 9.25 13.42
C ILE A 81 -12.28 9.83 12.42
N CYS A 82 -12.06 9.17 11.28
CA CYS A 82 -11.14 9.66 10.25
C CYS A 82 -11.54 11.04 9.74
N LYS A 83 -12.83 11.26 9.46
CA LYS A 83 -13.37 12.56 9.04
C LYS A 83 -13.16 13.65 10.09
N ASN A 84 -13.39 13.35 11.36
CA ASN A 84 -13.19 14.28 12.45
C ASN A 84 -11.71 14.67 12.59
N GLN A 85 -10.78 13.71 12.44
CA GLN A 85 -9.35 14.02 12.45
C GLN A 85 -8.95 14.91 11.26
N LEU A 86 -9.47 14.65 10.06
CA LEU A 86 -9.19 15.44 8.85
C LEU A 86 -9.68 16.89 8.91
N GLY A 87 -10.67 17.18 9.77
CA GLY A 87 -11.17 18.53 10.00
C GLY A 87 -10.24 19.43 10.83
N ARG A 88 -9.12 18.91 11.36
CA ARG A 88 -8.15 19.69 12.14
C ARG A 88 -7.36 20.64 11.23
N ARG A 89 -7.21 21.89 11.66
CA ARG A 89 -6.54 22.95 10.87
C ARG A 89 -5.02 22.83 10.81
N ASN A 90 -4.42 22.08 11.74
CA ASN A 90 -2.96 22.03 11.95
C ASN A 90 -2.36 20.66 11.60
N LEU A 91 -2.88 19.98 10.57
CA LEU A 91 -2.32 18.70 10.13
C LEU A 91 -1.09 18.94 9.25
N THR A 92 -0.04 18.15 9.48
CA THR A 92 1.08 18.06 8.52
C THR A 92 0.59 17.43 7.21
N PRO A 93 1.27 17.69 6.08
CA PRO A 93 0.97 17.01 4.82
C PRO A 93 0.96 15.48 4.95
N GLU A 94 1.88 14.93 5.72
CA GLU A 94 2.04 13.50 5.99
C GLU A 94 0.87 12.95 6.82
N GLN A 95 0.46 13.66 7.88
CA GLN A 95 -0.73 13.31 8.67
C GLN A 95 -1.99 13.35 7.82
N LYS A 96 -2.21 14.42 7.06
CA LYS A 96 -3.38 14.53 6.16
C LYS A 96 -3.41 13.39 5.16
N LYS A 97 -2.26 13.06 4.56
CA LYS A 97 -2.13 11.95 3.61
C LYS A 97 -2.45 10.61 4.27
N PHE A 98 -1.87 10.34 5.43
CA PHE A 98 -2.11 9.11 6.19
C PHE A 98 -3.59 8.94 6.55
N LEU A 99 -4.23 10.00 7.06
CA LEU A 99 -5.65 10.00 7.44
C LEU A 99 -6.59 9.82 6.23
N ILE A 100 -6.28 10.42 5.07
CA ILE A 100 -7.03 10.15 3.83
C ILE A 100 -6.91 8.69 3.43
N GLY A 101 -5.72 8.10 3.59
CA GLY A 101 -5.50 6.67 3.37
C GLY A 101 -6.34 5.79 4.29
N LYS A 102 -6.44 6.15 5.58
CA LYS A 102 -7.31 5.46 6.55
C LYS A 102 -8.78 5.59 6.21
N GLN A 103 -9.25 6.80 5.90
CA GLN A 103 -10.63 7.06 5.50
C GLN A 103 -11.00 6.20 4.27
N TYR A 104 -10.15 6.22 3.24
CA TYR A 104 -10.38 5.41 2.05
C TYR A 104 -10.40 3.92 2.38
N SER A 105 -9.43 3.42 3.17
CA SER A 105 -9.39 2.01 3.57
C SER A 105 -10.65 1.56 4.31
N VAL A 106 -11.19 2.40 5.20
CA VAL A 106 -12.43 2.12 5.94
C VAL A 106 -13.66 2.17 5.04
N GLU A 107 -13.85 3.26 4.28
CA GLU A 107 -15.03 3.46 3.44
C GLU A 107 -15.06 2.56 2.20
N HIS A 108 -13.89 2.03 1.79
CA HIS A 108 -13.75 1.10 0.67
C HIS A 108 -13.91 -0.37 1.07
N ARG A 109 -13.97 -0.70 2.38
CA ARG A 109 -14.25 -2.09 2.83
C ARG A 109 -15.66 -2.50 2.40
N LYS A 110 -15.78 -3.67 1.76
CA LYS A 110 -17.10 -4.27 1.47
C LYS A 110 -17.73 -4.76 2.79
N PRO A 111 -19.03 -4.51 3.03
CA PRO A 111 -19.73 -5.07 4.19
C PRO A 111 -19.61 -6.60 4.18
N GLY A 112 -19.05 -7.18 5.25
CA GLY A 112 -18.83 -8.64 5.38
C GLY A 112 -17.47 -9.16 4.90
N GLY A 113 -16.60 -8.30 4.36
CA GLY A 113 -15.21 -8.64 4.12
C GLY A 113 -14.44 -8.64 5.44
N ASN A 114 -14.32 -9.80 6.07
CA ASN A 114 -13.52 -9.99 7.28
C ASN A 114 -12.10 -9.50 7.00
N GLY A 115 -11.78 -8.29 7.48
CA GLY A 115 -10.50 -7.61 7.31
C GLY A 115 -9.40 -8.25 8.14
N ASN A 116 -9.14 -9.54 7.90
CA ASN A 116 -7.95 -10.20 8.40
C ASN A 116 -6.77 -9.64 7.61
N ASN A 117 -6.08 -8.71 8.26
CA ASN A 117 -4.70 -8.36 8.00
C ASN A 117 -3.89 -9.67 7.93
N GLN A 118 -3.65 -10.18 6.72
CA GLN A 118 -2.86 -11.39 6.48
C GLN A 118 -1.40 -11.13 6.83
N HIS A 119 -1.08 -11.23 8.12
CA HIS A 119 0.25 -11.53 8.65
C HIS A 119 0.07 -12.50 9.81
N THR A 120 -0.12 -13.79 9.50
CA THR A 120 0.33 -14.93 10.32
C THR A 120 0.23 -16.25 9.52
N ALA A 121 1.38 -16.91 9.47
CA ALA A 121 1.82 -18.19 8.92
C ALA A 121 0.84 -19.26 8.34
N ALA A 122 1.30 -19.80 7.21
CA ALA A 122 1.36 -21.22 6.83
C ALA A 122 0.08 -22.08 6.82
N ALA A 123 -0.45 -22.30 5.62
CA ALA A 123 -0.91 -23.62 5.19
C ALA A 123 -0.72 -23.77 3.68
N LYS A 124 0.35 -24.47 3.27
CA LYS A 124 0.42 -25.12 1.96
C LYS A 124 -0.69 -26.17 1.91
N LYS A 125 -1.64 -26.04 0.98
CA LYS A 125 -2.21 -27.18 0.25
C LYS A 125 -2.43 -26.81 -1.21
N THR A 126 -2.18 -27.82 -2.01
CA THR A 126 -1.88 -27.90 -3.44
C THR A 126 -3.10 -27.77 -4.36
N ALA A 127 -2.79 -27.29 -5.59
CA ALA A 127 -3.48 -27.44 -6.88
C ALA A 127 -4.58 -26.44 -7.27
N PRO A 128 -4.76 -26.16 -8.58
CA PRO A 128 -3.78 -25.80 -9.62
C PRO A 128 -3.97 -24.34 -10.12
N GLU A 129 -2.91 -23.81 -10.72
CA GLU A 129 -2.83 -22.47 -11.32
C GLU A 129 -3.88 -22.25 -12.41
N GLU A 130 -4.79 -21.31 -12.18
CA GLU A 130 -5.32 -20.46 -13.25
C GLU A 130 -4.72 -19.06 -13.12
N LEU A 131 -3.91 -18.75 -14.13
CA LEU A 131 -3.33 -17.44 -14.40
C LEU A 131 -4.40 -16.36 -14.43
N CYS A 132 -4.29 -15.37 -13.55
CA CYS A 132 -4.89 -14.06 -13.77
C CYS A 132 -3.79 -12.99 -13.74
N GLN A 133 -3.43 -12.59 -14.95
CA GLN A 133 -2.70 -11.37 -15.28
C GLN A 133 -3.33 -10.18 -14.55
N ILE A 134 -2.54 -9.45 -13.78
CA ILE A 134 -2.96 -8.18 -13.19
C ILE A 134 -2.57 -7.06 -14.16
N ASP A 135 -3.28 -6.98 -15.28
CA ASP A 135 -3.40 -5.75 -16.05
C ASP A 135 -4.82 -5.21 -15.84
N THR A 136 -4.88 -4.00 -15.27
CA THR A 136 -6.03 -3.09 -15.27
C THR A 136 -7.41 -3.72 -15.06
N ILE A 137 -7.77 -4.01 -13.80
CA ILE A 137 -9.19 -4.06 -13.42
C ILE A 137 -9.65 -2.60 -13.29
N PRO A 138 -10.60 -2.12 -14.12
CA PRO A 138 -11.22 -0.81 -13.91
C PRO A 138 -11.95 -0.85 -12.55
N PRO A 139 -11.84 0.20 -11.72
CA PRO A 139 -12.58 0.25 -10.46
C PRO A 139 -14.07 0.04 -10.75
N THR A 140 -14.74 -0.80 -9.97
CA THR A 140 -16.19 -1.00 -10.13
C THR A 140 -16.92 0.33 -9.89
N ALA A 141 -18.11 0.52 -10.49
CA ALA A 141 -18.83 1.80 -10.44
C ALA A 141 -19.10 2.34 -9.01
N ALA A 142 -19.14 1.46 -8.01
CA ALA A 142 -19.24 1.83 -6.59
C ALA A 142 -17.89 2.33 -6.01
N GLU A 143 -16.77 1.79 -6.46
CA GLU A 143 -15.41 2.15 -6.00
C GLU A 143 -14.95 3.50 -6.56
N ALA A 144 -15.32 3.81 -7.81
CA ALA A 144 -15.15 5.14 -8.39
C ALA A 144 -15.94 6.20 -7.60
N SER A 145 -17.08 5.83 -7.01
CA SER A 145 -17.91 6.74 -6.22
C SER A 145 -17.27 7.10 -4.87
N VAL A 146 -16.77 6.12 -4.09
CA VAL A 146 -16.17 6.39 -2.77
C VAL A 146 -14.90 7.24 -2.90
N ARG A 147 -14.01 6.89 -3.84
CA ARG A 147 -12.77 7.63 -4.07
C ARG A 147 -13.05 9.08 -4.45
N LYS A 148 -14.00 9.29 -5.37
CA LYS A 148 -14.44 10.61 -5.81
C LYS A 148 -15.04 11.43 -4.67
N GLN A 149 -15.92 10.84 -3.85
CA GLN A 149 -16.49 11.53 -2.69
C GLN A 149 -15.44 11.99 -1.68
N ILE A 150 -14.45 11.14 -1.38
CA ILE A 150 -13.34 11.49 -0.47
C ILE A 150 -12.47 12.60 -1.08
N ALA A 151 -12.19 12.49 -2.38
CA ALA A 151 -11.41 13.48 -3.12
C ALA A 151 -12.06 14.87 -3.08
N GLU A 152 -13.36 14.96 -3.41
CA GLU A 152 -14.14 16.20 -3.39
C GLU A 152 -14.19 16.81 -1.97
N ARG A 153 -14.50 16.02 -0.95
CA ARG A 153 -14.62 16.51 0.45
C ARG A 153 -13.31 17.05 1.01
N ASN A 154 -12.18 16.47 0.60
CA ASN A 154 -10.85 16.85 1.09
C ASN A 154 -10.11 17.83 0.17
N ASN A 155 -10.74 18.21 -0.95
CA ASN A 155 -10.19 19.04 -2.01
C ASN A 155 -8.85 18.48 -2.54
N VAL A 156 -8.84 17.20 -2.91
CA VAL A 156 -7.69 16.48 -3.48
C VAL A 156 -8.12 15.70 -4.73
N SER A 157 -7.17 15.20 -5.51
CA SER A 157 -7.50 14.35 -6.67
C SER A 157 -7.78 12.89 -6.26
N GLU A 158 -8.57 12.18 -7.05
CA GLU A 158 -8.79 10.74 -6.87
C GLU A 158 -7.47 9.95 -6.84
N SER A 159 -6.53 10.30 -7.73
CA SER A 159 -5.18 9.70 -7.75
C SER A 159 -4.37 10.00 -6.49
N TYR A 160 -4.64 11.11 -5.80
CA TYR A 160 -4.05 11.38 -4.49
C TYR A 160 -4.63 10.43 -3.45
N VAL A 161 -5.96 10.25 -3.40
CA VAL A 161 -6.63 9.31 -2.47
C VAL A 161 -6.08 7.88 -2.61
N ALA A 162 -5.94 7.37 -3.84
CA ALA A 162 -5.40 6.03 -4.09
C ALA A 162 -3.92 5.87 -3.69
N ARG A 163 -3.11 6.95 -3.80
CA ARG A 163 -1.71 6.95 -3.33
C ARG A 163 -1.63 7.05 -1.81
N SER A 164 -2.54 7.79 -1.19
CA SER A 164 -2.62 7.93 0.26
C SER A 164 -2.84 6.60 0.98
N GLU A 165 -3.66 5.71 0.41
CA GLU A 165 -3.84 4.35 0.97
C GLU A 165 -2.53 3.55 0.97
N LYS A 166 -1.78 3.57 -0.14
CA LYS A 166 -0.49 2.89 -0.25
C LYS A 166 0.54 3.48 0.71
N PHE A 167 0.57 4.80 0.83
CA PHE A 167 1.43 5.50 1.79
C PHE A 167 1.09 5.08 3.23
N MET A 168 -0.20 5.13 3.59
CA MET A 168 -0.69 4.71 4.90
C MET A 168 -0.26 3.28 5.23
N ARG A 169 -0.47 2.32 4.32
CA ARG A 169 -0.06 0.93 4.52
C ARG A 169 1.46 0.77 4.68
N GLY A 170 2.24 1.54 3.91
CA GLY A 170 3.70 1.57 4.04
C GLY A 170 4.14 2.06 5.42
N VAL A 171 3.52 3.13 5.91
CA VAL A 171 3.78 3.68 7.25
C VAL A 171 3.41 2.69 8.35
N GLU A 172 2.26 2.01 8.25
CA GLU A 172 1.86 0.99 9.24
C GLU A 172 2.82 -0.21 9.26
N ILE A 173 3.32 -0.64 8.10
CA ILE A 173 4.35 -1.69 8.02
C ILE A 173 5.67 -1.20 8.63
N MET A 174 6.06 0.05 8.35
CA MET A 174 7.27 0.64 8.93
C MET A 174 7.18 0.66 10.45
N GLU A 175 6.04 1.05 11.02
CA GLU A 175 5.80 1.01 12.47
C GLU A 175 5.93 -0.40 13.06
N GLN A 176 5.37 -1.41 12.39
CA GLN A 176 5.48 -2.80 12.84
C GLN A 176 6.93 -3.31 12.85
N MET A 177 7.75 -2.86 11.89
CA MET A 177 9.13 -3.29 11.77
C MET A 177 10.09 -2.46 12.63
N VAL A 178 9.77 -1.18 12.82
CA VAL A 178 10.58 -0.21 13.56
C VAL A 178 9.63 0.69 14.37
N PRO A 179 9.29 0.29 15.61
CA PRO A 179 8.36 1.04 16.45
C PRO A 179 8.78 2.51 16.65
N GLY A 180 7.80 3.41 16.63
CA GLY A 180 7.99 4.87 16.73
C GLY A 180 8.29 5.57 15.40
N MET A 181 8.44 4.83 14.29
CA MET A 181 8.67 5.45 12.99
C MET A 181 7.42 6.13 12.43
N GLN A 182 6.22 5.65 12.72
CA GLN A 182 4.99 6.32 12.28
C GLN A 182 4.94 7.74 12.83
N GLU A 183 5.20 7.93 14.12
CA GLU A 183 5.22 9.25 14.74
C GLU A 183 6.26 10.17 14.07
N LYS A 184 7.48 9.68 13.87
CA LYS A 184 8.57 10.45 13.24
C LYS A 184 8.24 10.84 11.80
N ILE A 185 7.61 9.94 11.04
CA ILE A 185 7.20 10.21 9.65
C ILE A 185 6.07 11.23 9.62
N LEU A 186 5.03 11.03 10.43
CA LEU A 186 3.84 11.88 10.42
C LEU A 186 4.10 13.28 11.01
N SER A 187 5.01 13.41 11.97
CA SER A 187 5.49 14.70 12.48
C SER A 187 6.46 15.41 11.54
N GLY A 188 6.96 14.72 10.50
CA GLY A 188 7.95 15.25 9.56
C GLY A 188 9.39 15.24 10.09
N GLN A 189 9.64 14.70 11.28
CA GLN A 189 10.99 14.50 11.83
C GLN A 189 11.84 13.55 10.99
N PHE A 190 11.19 12.58 10.32
CA PHE A 190 11.84 11.66 9.40
C PHE A 190 11.19 11.73 8.02
N LYS A 191 11.89 12.32 7.05
CA LYS A 191 11.39 12.47 5.68
C LYS A 191 11.54 11.16 4.91
N VAL A 192 10.44 10.68 4.34
CA VAL A 192 10.44 9.49 3.48
C VAL A 192 9.88 9.83 2.10
N ARG A 193 10.44 9.19 1.08
CA ARG A 193 9.90 9.28 -0.28
C ARG A 193 8.63 8.45 -0.40
N ASP A 194 7.61 9.01 -1.02
CA ASP A 194 6.37 8.31 -1.37
C ASP A 194 6.61 6.97 -2.07
N ALA A 195 7.57 6.95 -3.01
CA ALA A 195 7.93 5.75 -3.75
C ALA A 195 8.39 4.60 -2.82
N ASP A 196 9.10 4.93 -1.75
CA ASP A 196 9.62 3.95 -0.80
C ASP A 196 8.52 3.38 0.08
N MET A 197 7.61 4.23 0.57
CA MET A 197 6.41 3.80 1.27
C MET A 197 5.51 2.93 0.38
N HIS A 198 5.36 3.29 -0.90
CA HIS A 198 4.58 2.49 -1.85
C HIS A 198 5.25 1.15 -2.18
N ARG A 199 6.58 1.11 -2.31
CA ARG A 199 7.35 -0.14 -2.47
C ARG A 199 7.15 -1.02 -1.25
N LEU A 200 7.30 -0.47 -0.05
CA LEU A 200 7.14 -1.18 1.21
C LEU A 200 5.73 -1.77 1.36
N ALA A 201 4.70 -1.00 0.99
CA ALA A 201 3.30 -1.43 1.03
C ALA A 201 2.98 -2.63 0.12
N ARG A 202 3.71 -2.76 -1.00
CA ARG A 202 3.51 -3.81 -2.02
C ARG A 202 4.38 -5.04 -1.80
N ALA A 203 5.53 -4.88 -1.15
CA ALA A 203 6.52 -5.92 -0.97
C ALA A 203 6.03 -7.05 -0.05
N ASP A 204 6.53 -8.26 -0.31
CA ASP A 204 6.44 -9.41 0.59
C ASP A 204 7.38 -9.26 1.80
N PHE A 205 7.21 -10.12 2.80
CA PHE A 205 7.93 -9.96 4.07
C PHE A 205 9.46 -9.98 3.94
N PRO A 206 10.09 -10.88 3.15
CA PRO A 206 11.53 -10.85 2.95
C PRO A 206 12.02 -9.52 2.35
N ASN A 207 11.38 -9.02 1.30
CA ASN A 207 11.81 -7.79 0.64
C ASN A 207 11.55 -6.54 1.49
N ARG A 208 10.56 -6.56 2.39
CA ARG A 208 10.33 -5.44 3.34
C ARG A 208 11.55 -5.15 4.21
N LYS A 209 12.30 -6.18 4.65
CA LYS A 209 13.51 -5.98 5.46
C LYS A 209 14.54 -5.15 4.72
N GLN A 210 14.78 -5.50 3.46
CA GLN A 210 15.70 -4.75 2.60
C GLN A 210 15.19 -3.32 2.35
N ILE A 211 13.91 -3.16 2.03
CA ILE A 211 13.33 -1.83 1.77
C ILE A 211 13.42 -0.93 3.01
N VAL A 212 13.13 -1.46 4.20
CA VAL A 212 13.28 -0.71 5.47
C VAL A 212 14.74 -0.31 5.68
N HIS A 213 15.69 -1.22 5.44
CA HIS A 213 17.11 -0.89 5.52
C HIS A 213 17.50 0.24 4.55
N GLU A 214 17.08 0.18 3.29
CA GLU A 214 17.31 1.24 2.29
C GLU A 214 16.68 2.59 2.68
N ILE A 215 15.56 2.59 3.40
CA ILE A 215 14.91 3.81 3.88
C ILE A 215 15.69 4.43 5.04
N LEU A 216 16.17 3.61 5.97
CA LEU A 216 16.92 4.07 7.14
C LEU A 216 18.37 4.47 6.80
N HIS A 217 18.94 3.83 5.77
CA HIS A 217 20.31 4.03 5.32
C HIS A 217 20.32 4.38 3.83
N PRO A 218 19.89 5.61 3.46
CA PRO A 218 19.83 6.03 2.06
C PRO A 218 21.21 6.05 1.39
N GLU A 219 22.30 6.13 2.17
CA GLU A 219 23.68 6.08 1.67
C GLU A 219 24.04 4.69 1.10
N ASP A 220 23.43 3.63 1.64
CA ASP A 220 23.64 2.25 1.20
C ASP A 220 22.73 1.88 0.01
N ARG A 221 21.92 2.83 -0.45
CA ARG A 221 21.03 2.62 -1.58
C ARG A 221 21.92 2.40 -2.83
N PRO A 222 21.75 1.27 -3.54
CA PRO A 222 22.41 1.10 -4.82
C PRO A 222 22.02 2.28 -5.71
N ALA A 223 23.03 2.87 -6.39
CA ALA A 223 22.85 4.05 -7.23
C ALA A 223 21.55 3.93 -8.04
N PRO A 224 20.72 4.99 -8.12
CA PRO A 224 19.45 4.91 -8.82
C PRO A 224 19.75 4.36 -10.20
N GLN A 225 19.31 3.13 -10.45
CA GLN A 225 19.40 2.59 -11.79
C GLN A 225 18.66 3.61 -12.65
N SER A 226 19.40 4.23 -13.56
CA SER A 226 18.89 5.17 -14.55
C SER A 226 17.51 4.72 -15.02
N SER A 227 16.63 5.67 -15.36
CA SER A 227 15.25 5.43 -15.85
C SER A 227 15.12 4.42 -17.00
N TYR A 228 16.23 3.91 -17.53
CA TYR A 228 16.38 2.68 -18.29
C TYR A 228 16.13 1.36 -17.53
N SER A 229 15.88 1.37 -16.21
CA SER A 229 15.62 0.17 -15.38
C SER A 229 14.17 -0.33 -15.37
N HIS A 230 13.30 0.20 -16.23
CA HIS A 230 11.99 -0.45 -16.49
C HIS A 230 12.12 -1.88 -17.09
N TYR A 231 13.34 -2.37 -17.34
CA TYR A 231 13.64 -3.76 -17.68
C TYR A 231 14.34 -4.56 -16.56
N SER A 232 14.21 -4.20 -15.29
CA SER A 232 14.63 -5.10 -14.18
C SER A 232 13.53 -6.06 -13.71
N GLY A 233 12.50 -6.24 -14.53
CA GLY A 233 11.49 -7.28 -14.41
C GLY A 233 11.31 -8.05 -15.71
N ILE A 234 12.39 -8.31 -16.45
CA ILE A 234 12.31 -9.38 -17.46
C ILE A 234 12.06 -10.65 -16.65
N ASN A 235 10.80 -11.08 -16.62
CA ASN A 235 10.49 -12.42 -16.17
C ASN A 235 11.16 -13.36 -17.19
N TYR A 236 12.36 -13.81 -16.85
CA TYR A 236 13.17 -14.64 -17.73
C TYR A 236 12.41 -15.90 -18.15
N SER A 237 11.49 -16.41 -17.31
CA SER A 237 10.62 -17.52 -17.68
C SER A 237 9.60 -17.13 -18.77
N ALA A 238 9.04 -15.91 -18.72
CA ALA A 238 8.12 -15.43 -19.76
C ALA A 238 8.86 -15.14 -21.07
N LEU A 239 10.10 -14.63 -20.99
CA LEU A 239 10.95 -14.42 -22.16
C LEU A 239 11.37 -15.76 -22.79
N GLU A 240 11.74 -16.74 -21.99
CA GLU A 240 12.07 -18.09 -22.45
C GLU A 240 10.87 -18.76 -23.13
N VAL A 241 9.68 -18.66 -22.54
CA VAL A 241 8.44 -19.17 -23.16
C VAL A 241 8.16 -18.49 -24.50
N ALA A 242 8.37 -17.19 -24.62
CA ALA A 242 8.21 -16.45 -25.87
C ALA A 242 9.23 -16.87 -26.93
N VAL A 243 10.50 -17.04 -26.54
CA VAL A 243 11.58 -17.52 -27.41
C VAL A 243 11.26 -18.93 -27.94
N ARG A 244 10.86 -19.86 -27.05
CA ARG A 244 10.45 -21.22 -27.43
C ARG A 244 9.26 -21.22 -28.39
N ARG A 245 8.29 -20.31 -28.19
CA ARG A 245 7.13 -20.21 -29.09
C ARG A 245 7.51 -19.78 -30.49
N ILE A 246 8.35 -18.74 -30.60
CA ILE A 246 8.84 -18.26 -31.90
C ILE A 246 9.67 -19.35 -32.59
N GLN A 247 10.48 -20.11 -31.84
CA GLN A 247 11.25 -21.23 -32.38
C GLN A 247 10.35 -22.34 -32.96
N GLN A 248 9.24 -22.67 -32.31
CA GLN A 248 8.25 -23.63 -32.82
C GLN A 248 7.58 -23.15 -34.11
N ASP A 249 7.13 -21.90 -34.16
CA ASP A 249 6.49 -21.31 -35.34
C ASP A 249 7.48 -21.25 -36.52
N PHE A 250 8.75 -20.97 -36.21
CA PHE A 250 9.83 -20.96 -37.16
C PHE A 250 10.14 -22.36 -37.73
N ASP A 251 10.27 -23.38 -36.88
CA ASP A 251 10.53 -24.75 -37.29
C ASP A 251 9.36 -25.34 -38.09
N PHE A 252 8.13 -24.94 -37.75
CA PHE A 252 6.96 -25.20 -38.58
C PHE A 252 7.17 -24.60 -39.97
N LEU A 253 7.42 -23.30 -40.10
CA LEU A 253 7.60 -22.66 -41.41
C LEU A 253 8.73 -23.32 -42.22
N MET A 254 9.87 -23.63 -41.61
CA MET A 254 10.97 -24.35 -42.28
C MET A 254 10.61 -25.75 -42.77
N ARG A 255 9.64 -26.42 -42.14
CA ARG A 255 9.17 -27.74 -42.57
C ARG A 255 8.19 -27.68 -43.73
N TYR A 256 7.43 -26.59 -43.86
CA TYR A 256 6.42 -26.39 -44.89
C TYR A 256 6.95 -25.64 -46.11
N LEU A 257 7.86 -24.68 -45.92
CA LEU A 257 8.42 -23.87 -47.01
C LEU A 257 9.04 -24.75 -48.11
N PRO A 258 9.84 -25.79 -47.84
CA PRO A 258 10.41 -26.65 -48.87
C PRO A 258 9.36 -27.40 -49.70
N LYS A 259 8.16 -27.63 -49.16
CA LYS A 259 7.06 -28.33 -49.82
C LYS A 259 6.26 -27.44 -50.78
N LEU A 260 6.53 -26.13 -50.80
CA LEU A 260 5.94 -25.21 -51.76
C LEU A 260 6.57 -25.42 -53.16
N PRO A 261 5.87 -25.11 -54.26
CA PRO A 261 6.42 -25.22 -55.61
C PRO A 261 7.75 -24.43 -55.77
N ASP A 262 8.71 -24.96 -56.51
CA ASP A 262 10.13 -24.53 -56.47
C ASP A 262 10.46 -23.20 -57.16
N ASP A 263 9.55 -22.61 -57.94
CA ASP A 263 9.95 -21.56 -58.90
C ASP A 263 9.76 -20.12 -58.41
N SER A 264 9.95 -19.90 -57.12
CA SER A 264 9.83 -18.57 -56.53
C SER A 264 11.17 -18.18 -55.93
N TYR A 265 11.87 -17.24 -56.57
CA TYR A 265 12.99 -16.52 -55.97
C TYR A 265 12.68 -16.10 -54.51
N ALA A 266 11.43 -15.75 -54.22
CA ALA A 266 10.98 -15.44 -52.87
C ALA A 266 11.01 -16.65 -51.92
N LYS A 267 10.80 -17.89 -52.37
CA LYS A 267 10.97 -19.12 -51.57
C LYS A 267 12.42 -19.26 -51.08
N THR A 268 13.39 -19.07 -51.98
CA THR A 268 14.82 -19.17 -51.65
C THR A 268 15.26 -18.05 -50.71
N GLU A 269 14.85 -16.81 -50.99
CA GLU A 269 15.22 -15.67 -50.14
C GLU A 269 14.52 -15.74 -48.77
N THR A 270 13.26 -16.18 -48.72
CA THR A 270 12.55 -16.44 -47.47
C THR A 270 13.25 -17.51 -46.65
N LEU A 271 13.68 -18.62 -47.28
CA LEU A 271 14.42 -19.68 -46.58
C LEU A 271 15.74 -19.18 -45.98
N LYS A 272 16.43 -18.28 -46.68
CA LYS A 272 17.69 -17.69 -46.23
C LYS A 272 17.48 -16.76 -45.04
N ILE A 273 16.52 -15.84 -45.12
CA ILE A 273 16.13 -14.94 -44.03
C ILE A 273 15.72 -15.76 -42.82
N LEU A 274 14.92 -16.80 -43.05
CA LEU A 274 14.49 -17.67 -41.99
C LEU A 274 15.71 -18.32 -41.32
N LYS A 275 16.59 -19.02 -42.05
CA LYS A 275 17.77 -19.69 -41.45
C LYS A 275 18.62 -18.73 -40.61
N GLN A 276 18.77 -17.48 -41.04
CA GLN A 276 19.48 -16.47 -40.28
C GLN A 276 18.77 -16.14 -38.95
N HIS A 277 17.45 -15.98 -38.96
CA HIS A 277 16.66 -15.77 -37.74
C HIS A 277 16.74 -16.95 -36.78
N LYS A 278 16.75 -18.20 -37.29
CA LYS A 278 16.98 -19.39 -36.44
C LYS A 278 18.30 -19.32 -35.70
N ALA A 279 19.37 -18.90 -36.38
CA ALA A 279 20.69 -18.78 -35.78
C ALA A 279 20.70 -17.71 -34.67
N TYR A 280 20.03 -16.57 -34.90
CA TYR A 280 19.87 -15.55 -33.87
C TYR A 280 19.11 -16.06 -32.65
N MET A 281 18.00 -16.80 -32.84
CA MET A 281 17.22 -17.35 -31.72
C MET A 281 18.02 -18.36 -30.89
N ALA A 282 18.82 -19.22 -31.53
CA ALA A 282 19.70 -20.16 -30.84
C ALA A 282 20.76 -19.45 -29.97
N GLN A 283 21.32 -18.34 -30.44
CA GLN A 283 22.25 -17.51 -29.64
C GLN A 283 21.55 -16.91 -28.41
N PHE A 284 20.30 -16.48 -28.54
CA PHE A 284 19.52 -16.00 -27.40
C PHE A 284 19.20 -17.10 -26.39
N GLU A 285 18.88 -18.31 -26.83
CA GLU A 285 18.67 -19.47 -25.93
C GLU A 285 19.94 -19.84 -25.16
N GLU A 286 21.11 -19.85 -25.83
CA GLU A 286 22.40 -20.12 -25.17
C GLU A 286 22.72 -19.06 -24.11
N MET A 287 22.54 -17.78 -24.44
CA MET A 287 22.72 -16.66 -23.50
C MET A 287 21.76 -16.68 -22.31
N LEU A 288 20.56 -17.23 -22.47
CA LEU A 288 19.59 -17.39 -21.39
C LEU A 288 20.00 -18.55 -20.46
N ASN A 289 20.44 -19.68 -21.02
CA ASN A 289 20.87 -20.84 -20.24
C ASN A 289 22.16 -20.60 -19.44
N GLU A 290 23.14 -19.86 -19.99
CA GLU A 290 24.39 -19.54 -19.26
C GLU A 290 24.16 -18.64 -18.03
N LYS A 291 23.13 -17.79 -18.06
CA LYS A 291 22.76 -16.90 -16.96
C LYS A 291 22.02 -17.59 -15.81
N GLU A 292 21.51 -18.80 -16.00
CA GLU A 292 20.92 -19.61 -14.93
C GLU A 292 21.98 -20.40 -14.13
N ILE A 293 23.22 -20.51 -14.64
CA ILE A 293 24.31 -21.31 -14.04
C ILE A 293 25.27 -20.45 -13.19
N ALA A 294 25.19 -19.11 -13.28
CA ALA A 294 26.03 -18.15 -12.55
C ALA A 294 25.30 -17.51 -11.36
#